data_AF-A0A779D1T0-F1
#
_entry.id   AF-A0A779D1T0-F1
#
_cell.length_a   1.000
_cell.length_b   1.000
_cell.length_c   1.000
_cell.angle_alpha   90.00
_cell.angle_beta   90.00
_cell.angle_gamma   90.00
#
_symmetry.space_group_name_H-M   'P 1'
#
loop_
_entity.id
_entity.type
_entity.pdbx_description
1 polymer ?
#
loop_
_entity_poly.entity_id
_entity_poly.type
_entity_poly.pdbx_seq_one_letter_code
_entity_poly.pdbx_strand_id
1 'polypeptide(L)'
;MEFNIKLLFVITSMVLNFNAAAKEKISLLAPYDEWYFNFFYPNSLPAEVTYVELLDTDGIYYQFRTLASTNASPGSVGQWSEKVSGMSSVFNKAKNPPMSIHFCWDSVIDKKVYETWITLAGDVWKLMLTP
;
A
#
# COMPACT_ATOMS: atom_id res chain seq x y z
N MET A 1 20.82 -14.00 47.52
CA MET A 1 19.48 -14.33 47.00
C MET A 1 18.79 -13.01 46.73
N GLU A 2 18.41 -12.82 45.47
CA GLU A 2 17.72 -11.69 44.84
C GLU A 2 18.38 -10.31 44.89
N PHE A 3 19.02 -9.92 43.79
CA PHE A 3 19.32 -8.52 43.48
C PHE A 3 18.63 -8.11 42.17
N ASN A 4 17.74 -7.15 42.32
CA ASN A 4 16.96 -6.42 41.32
C ASN A 4 17.72 -6.11 40.02
N ILE A 5 17.27 -6.69 38.90
CA ILE A 5 17.61 -6.24 37.55
C ILE A 5 16.76 -5.00 37.24
N LYS A 6 17.21 -3.83 37.72
CA LYS A 6 16.78 -2.56 37.14
C LYS A 6 17.57 -2.36 35.85
N LEU A 7 16.86 -2.62 34.76
CA LEU A 7 17.11 -2.31 33.36
C LEU A 7 17.93 -1.01 33.19
N LEU A 8 19.25 -1.15 33.10
CA LEU A 8 20.15 -0.06 32.72
C LEU A 8 20.24 -0.07 31.20
N PHE A 9 19.39 0.72 30.53
CA PHE A 9 19.58 1.06 29.11
C PHE A 9 20.84 1.90 28.97
N VAL A 10 21.97 1.24 28.80
CA VAL A 10 23.21 1.89 28.34
C VAL A 10 23.05 2.13 26.84
N ILE A 11 22.56 3.32 26.49
CA ILE A 11 22.61 3.82 25.11
C ILE A 11 24.07 4.19 24.82
N THR A 12 24.88 3.21 24.46
CA THR A 12 26.13 3.49 23.73
C THR A 12 25.75 3.91 22.32
N SER A 13 25.96 5.18 22.05
CA SER A 13 25.85 5.87 20.78
C SER A 13 26.71 5.22 19.69
N MET A 14 26.20 4.15 19.08
CA MET A 14 26.56 3.82 17.71
C MET A 14 25.76 4.77 16.82
N VAL A 15 26.32 5.96 16.57
CA VAL A 15 25.88 6.79 15.45
C VAL A 15 26.28 6.02 14.19
N LEU A 16 25.47 5.03 13.83
CA LEU A 16 25.43 4.55 12.47
C LEU A 16 25.02 5.75 11.64
N ASN A 17 25.94 6.24 10.83
CA ASN A 17 25.66 7.19 9.76
C ASN A 17 24.71 6.51 8.76
N PHE A 18 23.42 6.46 9.08
CA PHE A 18 22.36 6.08 8.14
C PHE A 18 22.20 7.12 7.00
N ASN A 19 22.97 8.20 7.02
CA ASN A 19 22.92 9.31 6.09
C ASN A 19 23.49 9.02 4.68
N ALA A 20 24.04 7.83 4.40
CA ALA A 20 24.52 7.50 3.06
C ALA A 20 23.50 6.73 2.21
N ALA A 21 22.69 5.85 2.81
CA ALA A 21 21.66 5.10 2.09
C ALA A 21 20.28 5.76 2.14
N ALA A 22 20.02 6.63 3.14
CA ALA A 22 18.77 7.37 3.27
C ALA A 22 18.77 8.73 2.52
N LYS A 23 19.83 9.02 1.75
CA LYS A 23 20.05 10.33 1.11
C LYS A 23 20.17 10.26 -0.40
N GLU A 24 19.42 9.34 -1.00
CA GLU A 24 18.84 9.56 -2.31
C GLU A 24 17.31 9.52 -2.14
N LYS A 25 16.77 10.41 -1.30
CA LYS A 25 15.42 10.95 -1.57
C LYS A 25 15.57 11.71 -2.89
N ILE A 26 15.58 10.96 -3.99
CA ILE A 26 15.22 11.52 -5.28
C ILE A 26 13.78 11.95 -5.06
N SER A 27 13.60 13.22 -4.69
CA SER A 27 12.40 13.98 -5.00
C SER A 27 12.31 14.01 -6.52
N LEU A 28 12.08 12.85 -7.13
CA LEU A 28 11.60 12.76 -8.49
C LEU A 28 10.18 13.25 -8.30
N LEU A 29 9.98 14.54 -8.53
CA LEU A 29 8.65 15.11 -8.52
C LEU A 29 7.82 14.18 -9.39
N ALA A 30 6.81 13.53 -8.81
CA ALA A 30 5.99 12.62 -9.57
C ALA A 30 5.43 13.38 -10.78
N PRO A 31 5.24 12.73 -11.94
CA PRO A 31 4.71 13.39 -13.12
C PRO A 31 3.21 13.74 -12.98
N TYR A 32 2.66 13.64 -11.78
CA TYR A 32 1.26 13.85 -11.41
C TYR A 32 1.17 14.44 -9.99
N ASP A 33 0.05 15.10 -9.69
CA ASP A 33 -0.19 15.72 -8.37
C ASP A 33 -0.63 14.73 -7.28
N GLU A 34 -1.28 13.63 -7.69
CA GLU A 34 -1.84 12.61 -6.80
C GLU A 34 -1.75 11.24 -7.47
N TRP A 35 -1.47 10.22 -6.67
CA TRP A 35 -1.47 8.83 -7.08
C TRP A 35 -2.80 8.17 -6.72
N TYR A 36 -3.44 7.50 -7.69
CA TYR A 36 -4.76 6.90 -7.55
C TYR A 36 -4.71 5.37 -7.59
N PHE A 37 -5.61 4.72 -6.86
CA PHE A 37 -5.73 3.26 -6.84
C PHE A 37 -7.18 2.77 -6.84
N ASN A 38 -7.36 1.52 -7.29
CA ASN A 38 -8.65 0.88 -7.36
C ASN A 38 -8.53 -0.60 -7.00
N PHE A 39 -9.63 -1.16 -6.52
CA PHE A 39 -9.76 -2.60 -6.29
C PHE A 39 -10.78 -3.20 -7.24
N PHE A 40 -10.45 -4.38 -7.75
CA PHE A 40 -11.30 -5.14 -8.65
C PHE A 40 -11.31 -6.60 -8.23
N TYR A 41 -12.41 -7.28 -8.53
CA TYR A 41 -12.53 -8.72 -8.34
C TYR A 41 -12.84 -9.44 -9.67
N PRO A 42 -12.44 -10.72 -9.85
CA PRO A 42 -12.79 -11.51 -11.04
C PRO A 42 -14.31 -11.63 -11.20
N ASN A 43 -14.82 -11.65 -12.44
CA ASN A 43 -16.26 -11.49 -12.72
C ASN A 43 -17.21 -12.35 -11.87
N SER A 44 -16.80 -13.56 -11.51
CA SER A 44 -17.62 -14.53 -10.76
C SER A 44 -17.20 -14.72 -9.29
N LEU A 45 -16.32 -13.87 -8.77
CA LEU A 45 -15.80 -13.94 -7.39
C LEU A 45 -15.96 -12.59 -6.67
N PRO A 46 -17.19 -12.17 -6.34
CA PRO A 46 -17.42 -10.85 -5.75
C PRO A 46 -16.73 -10.68 -4.39
N ALA A 47 -16.16 -9.49 -4.21
CA ALA A 47 -15.45 -9.08 -3.00
C ALA A 47 -15.66 -7.60 -2.74
N GLU A 48 -15.59 -7.19 -1.47
CA GLU A 48 -15.72 -5.81 -1.05
C GLU A 48 -14.56 -5.41 -0.15
N VAL A 49 -13.76 -4.42 -0.57
CA VAL A 49 -12.71 -3.85 0.28
C VAL A 49 -13.34 -2.87 1.26
N THR A 50 -13.10 -3.08 2.54
CA THR A 50 -13.76 -2.33 3.63
C THR A 50 -12.80 -1.39 4.36
N TYR A 51 -11.50 -1.62 4.26
CA TYR A 51 -10.48 -0.80 4.92
C TYR A 51 -9.14 -0.86 4.20
N VAL A 52 -8.44 0.27 4.13
CA VAL A 52 -7.09 0.36 3.56
C VAL A 52 -6.20 1.22 4.43
N GLU A 53 -4.98 0.74 4.61
CA GLU A 53 -3.84 1.47 5.16
C GLU A 53 -2.77 1.57 4.08
N LEU A 54 -2.26 2.78 3.85
CA LEU A 54 -1.26 3.03 2.83
C LEU A 54 -0.14 3.88 3.43
N LEU A 55 1.10 3.42 3.26
CA LEU A 55 2.29 4.21 3.56
C LEU A 55 2.93 4.61 2.23
N ASP A 56 3.04 5.90 1.96
CA ASP A 56 3.62 6.40 0.72
C ASP A 56 5.15 6.53 0.79
N THR A 57 5.81 6.79 -0.34
CA THR A 57 7.27 6.95 -0.44
C THR A 57 7.84 8.15 0.29
N ASP A 58 7.02 9.10 0.71
CA ASP A 58 7.45 10.20 1.59
C ASP A 58 7.32 9.87 3.07
N GLY A 59 6.74 8.72 3.41
CA GLY A 59 6.48 8.27 4.78
C GLY A 59 5.15 8.78 5.34
N ILE A 60 4.26 9.30 4.50
CA ILE A 60 2.91 9.70 4.90
C ILE A 60 2.01 8.47 4.98
N TYR A 61 1.31 8.37 6.10
CA TYR A 61 0.39 7.28 6.39
C TYR A 61 -1.06 7.70 6.17
N TYR A 62 -1.79 6.90 5.40
CA TYR A 62 -3.19 7.13 5.03
C TYR A 62 -4.06 5.99 5.56
N GLN A 63 -5.25 6.34 6.05
CA GLN A 63 -6.30 5.38 6.42
C GLN A 63 -7.57 5.71 5.65
N PHE A 64 -8.13 4.71 4.98
CA PHE A 64 -9.37 4.84 4.22
C PHE A 64 -10.43 3.94 4.82
N ARG A 65 -11.47 4.58 5.39
CA ARG A 65 -12.70 3.90 5.86
C ARG A 65 -13.87 4.05 4.89
N THR A 66 -13.77 5.03 3.99
CA THR A 66 -14.68 5.22 2.86
C THR A 66 -13.84 5.11 1.60
N LEU A 67 -14.16 4.11 0.77
CA LEU A 67 -13.45 3.79 -0.45
C LEU A 67 -14.39 3.95 -1.64
N ALA A 68 -13.82 4.17 -2.83
CA ALA A 68 -14.57 3.92 -4.05
C ALA A 68 -14.93 2.43 -4.16
N SER A 69 -16.05 2.12 -4.81
CA SER A 69 -16.59 0.77 -4.92
C SER A 69 -15.56 -0.23 -5.47
N THR A 70 -15.55 -1.44 -4.91
CA THR A 70 -14.81 -2.57 -5.50
C THR A 70 -15.62 -3.13 -6.66
N ASN A 71 -15.08 -3.06 -7.88
CA ASN A 71 -15.86 -3.38 -9.08
C ASN A 71 -15.52 -4.77 -9.64
N ALA A 72 -16.52 -5.40 -10.26
CA ALA A 72 -16.26 -6.58 -11.07
C ALA A 72 -15.33 -6.23 -12.24
N SER A 73 -14.46 -7.17 -12.59
CA SER A 73 -13.69 -7.17 -13.84
C SER A 73 -14.34 -8.16 -14.81
N PRO A 74 -15.22 -7.72 -15.74
CA PRO A 74 -15.99 -8.64 -16.59
C PRO A 74 -15.12 -9.49 -17.52
N GLY A 75 -13.96 -8.98 -17.92
CA GLY A 75 -13.00 -9.71 -18.75
C GLY A 75 -12.18 -10.76 -17.99
N SER A 76 -12.25 -10.78 -16.65
CA SER A 76 -11.49 -11.70 -15.82
C SER A 76 -12.31 -12.95 -15.50
N VAL A 77 -12.38 -13.87 -16.46
CA VAL A 77 -13.07 -15.17 -16.36
C VAL A 77 -12.07 -16.29 -16.63
N GLY A 78 -11.84 -17.17 -15.65
CA GLY A 78 -10.85 -18.25 -15.73
C GLY A 78 -9.39 -17.79 -15.64
N GLN A 79 -9.09 -16.56 -16.09
CA GLN A 79 -7.81 -15.86 -15.99
C GLN A 79 -8.04 -14.35 -15.81
N TRP A 80 -7.01 -13.61 -15.42
CA TRP A 80 -7.08 -12.15 -15.35
C TRP A 80 -7.12 -11.54 -16.75
N SER A 81 -7.94 -10.50 -16.91
CA SER A 81 -7.93 -9.68 -18.13
C SER A 81 -6.60 -8.92 -18.25
N GLU A 82 -5.98 -8.94 -19.42
CA GLU A 82 -4.84 -8.06 -19.75
C GLU A 82 -5.24 -6.59 -19.83
N LYS A 83 -6.53 -6.33 -20.08
CA LYS A 83 -7.10 -4.99 -20.03
C LYS A 83 -7.46 -4.67 -18.59
N VAL A 84 -6.57 -3.98 -17.91
CA VAL A 84 -6.81 -3.42 -16.58
C VAL A 84 -6.98 -1.92 -16.75
N SER A 85 -8.20 -1.47 -17.08
CA SER A 85 -8.52 -0.04 -17.10
C SER A 85 -9.18 0.35 -15.78
N GLY A 86 -8.53 1.24 -15.02
CA GLY A 86 -9.12 1.82 -13.83
C GLY A 86 -10.21 2.82 -14.18
N MET A 87 -11.34 2.79 -13.47
CA MET A 87 -12.26 3.93 -13.44
C MET A 87 -11.61 5.03 -12.59
N SER A 88 -11.78 6.31 -12.96
CA SER A 88 -11.29 7.42 -12.14
C SER A 88 -11.93 7.34 -10.75
N SER A 89 -11.11 7.26 -9.71
CA SER A 89 -11.58 7.24 -8.32
C SER A 89 -11.37 8.62 -7.72
N VAL A 90 -12.42 9.24 -7.18
CA VAL A 90 -12.28 10.53 -6.48
C VAL A 90 -11.72 10.35 -5.06
N PHE A 91 -11.93 9.17 -4.47
CA PHE A 91 -11.65 8.91 -3.05
C PHE A 91 -10.32 8.20 -2.79
N ASN A 92 -9.94 7.26 -3.66
CA ASN A 92 -8.79 6.39 -3.43
C ASN A 92 -7.53 7.04 -3.99
N LYS A 93 -6.93 7.93 -3.19
CA LYS A 93 -5.74 8.69 -3.62
C LYS A 93 -4.77 8.97 -2.49
N ALA A 94 -3.49 9.07 -2.86
CA ALA A 94 -2.37 9.46 -2.02
C ALA A 94 -1.55 10.55 -2.73
N LYS A 95 -0.63 11.21 -2.02
CA LYS A 95 0.26 12.19 -2.67
C LYS A 95 1.34 11.51 -3.50
N ASN A 96 1.90 10.43 -2.99
CA ASN A 96 2.96 9.70 -3.66
C ASN A 96 2.60 8.21 -3.86
N PRO A 97 3.36 7.47 -4.70
CA PRO A 97 3.28 6.02 -4.77
C PRO A 97 3.37 5.33 -3.40
N PRO A 98 2.75 4.16 -3.23
CA PRO A 98 2.86 3.39 -2.00
C PRO A 98 4.21 2.70 -1.85
N MET A 99 4.78 2.73 -0.66
CA MET A 99 5.77 1.74 -0.22
C MET A 99 5.09 0.45 0.22
N SER A 100 3.96 0.57 0.90
CA SER A 100 3.16 -0.57 1.35
C SER A 100 1.68 -0.26 1.39
N ILE A 101 0.87 -1.27 1.11
CA ILE A 101 -0.58 -1.24 1.23
C ILE A 101 -1.02 -2.44 2.07
N HIS A 102 -1.80 -2.19 3.10
CA HIS A 102 -2.54 -3.21 3.85
C HIS A 102 -4.02 -2.97 3.64
N PHE A 103 -4.79 -4.01 3.35
CA PHE A 103 -6.23 -3.86 3.19
C PHE A 103 -7.01 -5.09 3.63
N CYS A 104 -8.20 -4.82 4.19
CA CYS A 104 -9.16 -5.81 4.60
C CYS A 104 -10.27 -5.91 3.55
N TRP A 105 -10.73 -7.12 3.26
CA TRP A 105 -11.81 -7.32 2.29
C TRP A 105 -12.68 -8.51 2.64
N ASP A 106 -13.96 -8.35 2.34
CA ASP A 106 -14.99 -9.35 2.56
C ASP A 106 -15.19 -10.13 1.27
N SER A 107 -15.03 -11.45 1.34
CA SER A 107 -15.38 -12.35 0.26
C SER A 107 -16.86 -12.68 0.30
N VAL A 108 -17.57 -12.43 -0.80
CA VAL A 108 -19.00 -12.71 -0.89
C VAL A 108 -19.28 -14.21 -1.04
N ILE A 109 -18.34 -14.97 -1.63
CA ILE A 109 -18.55 -16.38 -1.98
C ILE A 109 -18.51 -17.28 -0.75
N ASP A 110 -17.51 -17.10 0.10
CA ASP A 110 -17.28 -17.95 1.28
C ASP A 110 -17.61 -17.25 2.61
N LYS A 111 -18.06 -15.99 2.57
CA LYS A 111 -18.50 -15.19 3.72
C LYS A 111 -17.41 -15.00 4.77
N LYS A 112 -16.15 -14.87 4.33
CA LYS A 112 -15.00 -14.62 5.20
C LYS A 112 -14.39 -13.26 4.96
N VAL A 113 -13.77 -12.73 6.01
CA VAL A 113 -12.92 -11.55 5.95
C VAL A 113 -11.49 -12.01 5.74
N TYR A 114 -10.81 -11.33 4.82
CA TYR A 114 -9.43 -11.55 4.48
C TYR A 114 -8.63 -10.26 4.64
N GLU A 115 -7.32 -10.41 4.88
CA GLU A 115 -6.37 -9.32 4.97
C GLU A 115 -5.23 -9.57 4.00
N THR A 116 -4.79 -8.51 3.32
CA THR A 116 -3.71 -8.59 2.34
C THR A 116 -2.68 -7.51 2.64
N TRP A 117 -1.41 -7.92 2.63
CA TRP A 117 -0.26 -7.03 2.77
C TRP A 117 0.54 -7.03 1.46
N ILE A 118 0.77 -5.83 0.93
CA ILE A 118 1.59 -5.61 -0.26
C ILE A 118 2.73 -4.68 0.13
N THR A 119 3.95 -5.09 -0.21
CA THR A 119 5.13 -4.22 -0.16
C THR A 119 5.67 -4.08 -1.57
N LEU A 120 5.93 -2.84 -1.99
CA LEU A 120 6.45 -2.54 -3.31
C LEU A 120 7.95 -2.27 -3.23
N ALA A 121 8.70 -2.85 -4.15
CA ALA A 121 10.13 -2.65 -4.25
C ALA A 121 10.45 -1.33 -4.98
N GLY A 122 11.67 -0.80 -4.78
CA GLY A 122 12.06 0.51 -5.29
C GLY A 122 12.12 0.61 -6.82
N ASP A 123 12.31 -0.51 -7.52
CA ASP A 123 12.20 -0.60 -8.98
C ASP A 123 10.75 -0.37 -9.46
N VAL A 124 9.76 -0.87 -8.72
CA VAL A 124 8.34 -0.61 -9.00
C VAL A 124 8.01 0.88 -8.82
N TRP A 125 8.58 1.54 -7.82
CA TRP A 125 8.38 2.99 -7.64
C TRP A 125 8.94 3.78 -8.82
N LYS A 126 10.10 3.38 -9.35
CA LYS A 126 10.67 4.02 -10.56
C LYS A 126 9.74 3.89 -11.75
N LEU A 127 9.10 2.73 -11.94
CA LEU A 127 8.10 2.54 -12.99
C LEU A 127 6.89 3.45 -12.81
N MET A 128 6.42 3.66 -11.57
CA MET A 128 5.30 4.56 -11.28
C MET A 128 5.63 6.04 -11.49
N LEU A 129 6.90 6.43 -11.31
CA LEU A 129 7.36 7.82 -11.43
C LEU A 129 7.86 8.18 -12.84
N THR A 130 7.95 7.21 -13.75
CA THR A 130 8.40 7.43 -15.13
C THR A 130 7.19 7.52 -16.07
N PRO A 131 7.01 8.63 -16.80
CA PRO A 131 5.92 8.80 -17.77
C PRO A 131 5.90 7.77 -18.90
#